data_AF-A0A9D6MPX7-F1
#
_entry.id   AF-A0A9D6MPX7-F1
#
_cell.length_a   1.000
_cell.length_b   1.000
_cell.length_c   1.000
_cell.angle_alpha   90.00
_cell.angle_beta   90.00
_cell.angle_gamma   90.00
#
_symmetry.space_group_name_H-M   'P 1'
#
loop_
_entity.id
_entity.type
_entity.pdbx_description
1 polymer ?
#
loop_
_entity_poly.entity_id
_entity_poly.type
_entity_poly.pdbx_seq_one_letter_code
_entity_poly.pdbx_strand_id
1 'polypeptide(L)'
;MLNKKLAVVALLVSFPVGAMAANENVGGCGWGSKLMDGNRGIAPQVLAVTTNGTLGNQTFGITSGTSGCTQDGVVKSNWKTAMFIDGNKTKLARDMSTGSGEALESLAKLIGIQDQHKAAFFQATKDNFSRIFVS
;
A
#
# COMPACT_ATOMS: atom_id res chain seq x y z
N MET A 1 58.04 -3.47 17.12
CA MET A 1 57.69 -2.52 16.04
C MET A 1 57.15 -3.32 14.88
N LEU A 2 55.85 -3.25 14.60
CA LEU A 2 55.23 -3.98 13.50
C LEU A 2 54.26 -3.06 12.76
N ASN A 3 54.37 -3.05 11.44
CA ASN A 3 54.00 -1.95 10.56
C ASN A 3 52.50 -1.71 10.41
N LYS A 4 52.13 -0.41 10.42
CA LYS A 4 50.93 0.12 9.77
C LYS A 4 50.90 -0.32 8.30
N LYS A 5 49.87 -1.08 7.89
CA LYS A 5 49.16 -1.07 6.59
C LYS A 5 48.52 -2.44 6.35
N LEU A 6 47.36 -2.44 5.67
CA LEU A 6 46.41 -3.54 5.41
C LEU A 6 45.34 -3.63 6.50
N ALA A 7 44.33 -2.76 6.50
CA ALA A 7 43.20 -2.75 5.56
C ALA A 7 42.53 -4.13 5.45
N VAL A 8 41.79 -4.50 6.50
CA VAL A 8 40.64 -5.40 6.37
C VAL A 8 39.52 -4.72 7.13
N VAL A 9 38.77 -3.88 6.40
CA VAL A 9 37.42 -3.48 6.79
C VAL A 9 36.65 -4.80 6.80
N ALA A 10 36.50 -5.40 7.97
CA ALA A 10 35.51 -6.43 8.20
C ALA A 10 34.16 -5.74 7.96
N LEU A 11 33.68 -5.84 6.71
CA LEU A 11 32.32 -5.53 6.34
C LEU A 11 31.47 -6.43 7.24
N LEU A 12 31.01 -5.88 8.36
CA LEU A 12 29.86 -6.39 9.07
C LEU A 12 28.76 -6.46 8.02
N VAL A 13 28.48 -7.67 7.55
CA VAL A 13 27.27 -7.97 6.80
C VAL A 13 26.13 -7.76 7.78
N SER A 14 25.76 -6.50 7.99
CA SER A 14 24.44 -6.14 8.45
C SER A 14 23.51 -6.57 7.32
N PHE A 15 23.01 -7.80 7.40
CA PHE A 15 21.78 -8.15 6.71
C PHE A 15 20.76 -7.05 7.06
N PRO A 16 20.26 -6.28 6.10
CA PRO A 16 19.00 -5.62 6.35
C PRO A 16 17.99 -6.75 6.46
N VAL A 17 17.58 -7.08 7.68
CA VAL A 17 16.30 -7.74 7.90
C VAL A 17 15.27 -6.69 7.47
N GLY A 18 15.03 -6.64 6.15
CA GLY A 18 14.10 -5.73 5.55
C GLY A 18 12.76 -5.95 6.22
N ALA A 19 12.24 -4.91 6.85
CA ALA A 19 10.90 -4.90 7.39
C ALA A 19 9.95 -5.53 6.38
N MET A 20 9.19 -6.53 6.83
CA MET A 20 8.12 -7.17 6.08
C MET A 20 7.01 -6.13 5.84
N ALA A 21 7.25 -5.17 4.95
CA ALA A 21 6.18 -4.49 4.25
C ALA A 21 5.52 -5.58 3.40
N ALA A 22 4.21 -5.75 3.52
CA ALA A 22 3.47 -6.63 2.61
C ALA A 22 3.93 -6.31 1.18
N ASN A 23 4.64 -7.23 0.53
CA ASN A 23 5.32 -6.97 -0.75
C ASN A 23 4.29 -6.70 -1.85
N GLU A 24 3.88 -5.45 -1.99
CA GLU A 24 3.08 -4.96 -3.10
C GLU A 24 4.04 -4.39 -4.15
N ASN A 25 4.38 -5.24 -5.11
CA ASN A 25 5.26 -4.83 -6.21
C ASN A 25 4.61 -3.80 -7.13
N VAL A 26 3.27 -3.83 -7.23
CA VAL A 26 2.50 -2.93 -8.10
C VAL A 26 2.43 -1.55 -7.46
N GLY A 27 3.28 -0.63 -7.93
CA GLY A 27 3.34 0.76 -7.48
C GLY A 27 4.24 1.02 -6.27
N GLY A 28 4.57 -0.02 -5.48
CA GLY A 28 5.39 0.10 -4.27
C GLY A 28 6.89 -0.17 -4.44
N CYS A 29 7.31 -0.74 -5.57
CA CYS A 29 8.70 -1.13 -5.82
C CYS A 29 9.25 -0.55 -7.13
N GLY A 30 10.58 -0.49 -7.26
CA GLY A 30 11.27 0.06 -8.43
C GLY A 30 11.97 1.40 -8.15
N TRP A 31 12.98 1.71 -8.97
CA TRP A 31 13.84 2.89 -8.79
C TRP A 31 13.09 4.21 -8.87
N GLY A 32 12.10 4.33 -9.76
CA GLY A 32 11.26 5.53 -9.87
C GLY A 32 10.45 5.76 -8.61
N SER A 33 9.87 4.70 -8.04
CA SER A 33 9.17 4.77 -6.75
C SER A 33 10.12 5.14 -5.61
N LYS A 34 11.36 4.62 -5.61
CA LYS A 34 12.36 4.96 -4.59
C LYS A 34 12.91 6.38 -4.72
N LEU A 35 13.10 6.88 -5.94
CA LEU A 35 13.59 8.23 -6.20
C LEU A 35 12.56 9.30 -5.78
N MET A 36 11.28 8.97 -5.92
CA MET A 36 10.16 9.87 -5.57
C MET A 36 9.56 9.56 -4.20
N ASP A 37 10.23 8.75 -3.37
CA ASP A 37 9.74 8.39 -2.04
C ASP A 37 9.58 9.65 -1.16
N GLY A 38 8.47 9.72 -0.43
CA GLY A 38 8.09 10.89 0.38
C GLY A 38 7.51 12.09 -0.40
N ASN A 39 7.66 12.14 -1.73
CA ASN A 39 7.09 13.22 -2.55
C ASN A 39 5.60 12.97 -2.86
N ARG A 40 4.82 14.05 -2.94
CA ARG A 40 3.37 14.00 -3.15
C ARG A 40 2.96 14.83 -4.36
N GLY A 41 1.83 14.48 -4.97
CA GLY A 41 1.25 15.19 -6.11
C GLY A 41 1.50 14.52 -7.46
N ILE A 42 0.87 15.08 -8.49
CA ILE A 42 0.78 14.48 -9.83
C ILE A 42 2.18 14.35 -10.47
N ALA A 43 3.02 15.38 -10.41
CA ALA A 43 4.33 15.35 -11.05
C ALA A 43 5.26 14.25 -10.50
N PRO A 44 5.50 14.14 -9.18
CA PRO A 44 6.29 13.03 -8.64
C PRO A 44 5.72 11.65 -8.97
N GLN A 45 4.38 11.49 -8.96
CA GLN A 45 3.74 10.22 -9.34
C GLN A 45 4.01 9.85 -10.80
N VAL A 46 3.84 10.82 -11.72
CA VAL A 46 4.11 10.61 -13.14
C VAL A 46 5.59 10.29 -13.35
N LEU A 47 6.52 11.03 -12.73
CA LEU A 47 7.95 10.74 -12.84
C LEU A 47 8.32 9.35 -12.28
N ALA A 48 7.73 8.95 -11.17
CA ALA A 48 7.96 7.63 -10.58
C ALA A 48 7.54 6.51 -11.54
N VAL A 49 6.32 6.60 -12.10
CA VAL A 49 5.80 5.62 -13.05
C VAL A 49 6.58 5.64 -14.36
N THR A 50 6.89 6.81 -14.92
CA THR A 50 7.70 6.94 -16.13
C THR A 50 9.09 6.33 -15.93
N THR A 51 9.75 6.58 -14.79
CA THR A 51 11.07 6.04 -14.48
C THR A 51 11.03 4.53 -14.28
N ASN A 52 9.99 4.02 -13.62
CA ASN A 52 9.78 2.57 -13.45
C ASN A 52 9.49 1.87 -14.79
N GLY A 53 8.75 2.53 -15.69
CA GLY A 53 8.42 2.01 -17.02
C GLY A 53 9.57 2.14 -18.02
N THR A 54 10.46 3.12 -17.84
CA THR A 54 11.61 3.32 -18.73
C THR A 54 12.53 2.10 -18.69
N LEU A 55 12.77 1.51 -19.87
CA LEU A 55 13.54 0.27 -20.04
C LEU A 55 13.01 -0.93 -19.23
N GLY A 56 11.74 -0.91 -18.81
CA GLY A 56 11.14 -1.98 -18.02
C GLY A 56 11.85 -2.21 -16.68
N ASN A 57 12.42 -1.17 -16.07
CA ASN A 57 13.21 -1.27 -14.84
C ASN A 57 12.41 -1.95 -13.71
N GLN A 58 11.13 -1.64 -13.55
CA GLN A 58 10.27 -2.32 -12.58
C GLN A 58 10.04 -3.79 -12.95
N THR A 59 9.83 -4.11 -14.23
CA THR A 59 9.70 -5.49 -14.70
C THR A 59 10.97 -6.29 -14.39
N PHE A 60 12.14 -5.73 -14.70
CA PHE A 60 13.43 -6.34 -14.35
C PHE A 60 13.58 -6.50 -12.84
N GLY A 61 13.21 -5.49 -12.06
CA GLY A 61 13.25 -5.54 -10.59
C GLY A 61 12.40 -6.69 -10.04
N ILE A 62 11.18 -6.86 -10.54
CA ILE A 62 10.28 -7.95 -10.14
C ILE A 62 10.85 -9.30 -10.56
N THR A 63 11.29 -9.45 -11.82
CA THR A 63 11.79 -10.74 -12.33
C THR A 63 13.11 -11.17 -11.72
N SER A 64 13.98 -10.23 -11.37
CA SER A 64 15.28 -10.49 -10.73
C SER A 64 15.27 -10.43 -9.21
N GLY A 65 14.18 -9.96 -8.58
CA GLY A 65 14.11 -9.72 -7.14
C GLY A 65 15.03 -8.58 -6.66
N THR A 66 15.25 -7.56 -7.48
CA THR A 66 16.13 -6.42 -7.19
C THR A 66 15.35 -5.11 -7.05
N SER A 67 16.04 -4.00 -6.75
CA SER A 67 15.45 -2.66 -6.72
C SER A 67 14.27 -2.50 -5.74
N GLY A 68 14.29 -3.29 -4.66
CA GLY A 68 13.24 -3.33 -3.64
C GLY A 68 11.95 -4.04 -4.08
N CYS A 69 11.96 -4.73 -5.22
CA CYS A 69 10.88 -5.62 -5.64
C CYS A 69 11.18 -7.06 -5.22
N THR A 70 10.14 -7.88 -5.08
CA THR A 70 10.28 -9.33 -4.87
C THR A 70 9.55 -10.14 -5.93
N GLN A 71 9.88 -11.43 -6.05
CA GLN A 71 9.23 -12.30 -7.03
C GLN A 71 7.90 -12.88 -6.53
N ASP A 72 7.64 -12.81 -5.23
CA ASP A 72 6.50 -13.40 -4.53
C ASP A 72 5.47 -12.36 -4.06
N GLY A 73 5.61 -11.11 -4.51
CA GLY A 73 4.71 -10.04 -4.09
C GLY A 73 3.26 -10.27 -4.54
N VAL A 74 2.32 -10.03 -3.63
CA VAL A 74 0.89 -10.24 -3.86
C VAL A 74 0.35 -9.11 -4.71
N VAL A 75 -0.30 -9.45 -5.83
CA VAL A 75 -1.03 -8.47 -6.64
C VAL A 75 -2.37 -8.17 -5.95
N LYS A 76 -2.47 -6.99 -5.34
CA LYS A 76 -3.72 -6.49 -4.75
C LYS A 76 -4.31 -5.36 -5.58
N SER A 77 -5.64 -5.29 -5.60
CA SER A 77 -6.36 -4.19 -6.21
C SER A 77 -7.56 -3.83 -5.34
N ASN A 78 -7.69 -2.55 -5.00
CA ASN A 78 -8.85 -2.00 -4.30
C ASN A 78 -9.97 -1.57 -5.27
N TRP A 79 -9.82 -1.82 -6.58
CA TRP A 79 -10.74 -1.31 -7.61
C TRP A 79 -12.19 -1.72 -7.35
N LYS A 80 -12.41 -2.99 -6.96
CA LYS A 80 -13.74 -3.53 -6.68
C LYS A 80 -14.40 -2.81 -5.51
N THR A 81 -13.63 -2.54 -4.46
CA THR A 81 -14.08 -1.77 -3.30
C THR A 81 -14.38 -0.32 -3.68
N ALA A 82 -13.52 0.32 -4.46
CA ALA A 82 -13.73 1.68 -4.93
C ALA A 82 -15.02 1.80 -5.77
N MET A 83 -15.24 0.87 -6.71
CA MET A 83 -16.46 0.83 -7.53
C MET A 83 -17.71 0.58 -6.70
N PHE A 84 -17.64 -0.31 -5.70
CA PHE A 84 -18.75 -0.54 -4.79
C PHE A 84 -19.10 0.73 -4.00
N ILE A 85 -18.09 1.42 -3.45
CA ILE A 85 -18.27 2.66 -2.68
C ILE A 85 -18.89 3.74 -3.57
N ASP A 86 -18.37 3.93 -4.77
CA ASP A 86 -18.84 4.96 -5.70
C ASP A 86 -20.31 4.71 -6.11
N GLY A 87 -20.62 3.47 -6.51
CA GLY A 87 -21.98 3.07 -6.89
C GLY A 87 -22.99 3.05 -5.75
N ASN A 88 -22.55 3.01 -4.49
CA ASN A 88 -23.43 2.92 -3.31
C ASN A 88 -23.25 4.10 -2.34
N LYS A 89 -22.59 5.19 -2.74
CA LYS A 89 -22.19 6.29 -1.86
C LYS A 89 -23.33 6.81 -0.98
N THR A 90 -24.51 7.05 -1.55
CA THR A 90 -25.70 7.54 -0.82
C THR A 90 -26.26 6.51 0.17
N LYS A 91 -26.28 5.22 -0.22
CA LYS A 91 -26.74 4.14 0.67
C LYS A 91 -25.75 3.94 1.82
N LEU A 92 -24.45 3.93 1.51
CA LEU A 92 -23.39 3.88 2.51
C LEU A 92 -23.45 5.05 3.46
N ALA A 93 -23.72 6.26 2.98
CA ALA A 93 -23.86 7.43 3.84
C ALA A 93 -25.01 7.22 4.86
N ARG A 94 -26.17 6.77 4.38
CA ARG A 94 -27.32 6.47 5.25
C ARG A 94 -26.98 5.39 6.27
N ASP A 95 -26.49 4.24 5.80
CA ASP A 95 -26.22 3.08 6.66
C ASP A 95 -25.12 3.35 7.69
N MET A 96 -24.10 4.13 7.33
CA MET A 96 -23.06 4.57 8.28
C MET A 96 -23.61 5.58 9.29
N SER A 97 -24.49 6.51 8.90
CA SER A 97 -25.09 7.47 9.83
C SER A 97 -25.99 6.82 10.89
N THR A 98 -26.66 5.72 10.53
CA THR A 98 -27.50 4.95 11.45
C THR A 98 -26.69 3.91 12.23
N GLY A 99 -25.56 3.46 11.68
CA GLY A 99 -24.69 2.40 12.20
C GLY A 99 -25.13 1.00 11.79
N SER A 100 -25.99 0.87 10.79
CA SER A 100 -26.50 -0.41 10.31
C SER A 100 -27.10 -0.28 8.91
N GLY A 101 -26.94 -1.31 8.09
CA GLY A 101 -27.64 -1.44 6.81
C GLY A 101 -26.93 -2.36 5.83
N GLU A 102 -27.60 -2.69 4.73
CA GLU A 102 -27.14 -3.68 3.76
C GLU A 102 -25.89 -3.24 3.00
N ALA A 103 -25.77 -1.95 2.67
CA ALA A 103 -24.60 -1.44 1.95
C ALA A 103 -23.37 -1.44 2.87
N LEU A 104 -23.55 -1.08 4.14
CA LEU A 104 -22.46 -1.12 5.14
C LEU A 104 -22.02 -2.56 5.44
N GLU A 105 -22.97 -3.49 5.56
CA GLU A 105 -22.70 -4.93 5.71
C GLU A 105 -21.94 -5.50 4.51
N SER A 106 -22.36 -5.13 3.30
CA SER A 106 -21.71 -5.55 2.05
C SER A 106 -20.30 -4.97 1.92
N LEU A 107 -20.10 -3.71 2.32
CA LEU A 107 -18.77 -3.09 2.37
C LEU A 107 -17.85 -3.81 3.36
N ALA A 108 -18.34 -4.11 4.57
CA ALA A 108 -17.57 -4.83 5.59
C ALA A 108 -17.12 -6.20 5.09
N LYS A 109 -18.00 -6.95 4.40
CA LYS A 109 -17.64 -8.22 3.76
C LYS A 109 -16.61 -8.02 2.65
N LEU A 110 -16.80 -7.01 1.81
CA LEU A 110 -15.94 -6.75 0.66
C LEU A 110 -14.50 -6.38 1.05
N ILE A 111 -14.33 -5.65 2.16
CA ILE A 111 -13.01 -5.29 2.69
C ILE A 111 -12.46 -6.32 3.70
N GLY A 112 -13.16 -7.43 3.92
CA GLY A 112 -12.68 -8.54 4.75
C GLY A 112 -12.78 -8.32 6.27
N ILE A 113 -13.73 -7.50 6.75
CA ILE A 113 -14.01 -7.40 8.18
C ILE A 113 -14.61 -8.71 8.67
N GLN A 114 -13.94 -9.34 9.65
CA GLN A 114 -14.42 -10.55 10.30
C GLN A 114 -15.70 -10.27 11.10
N ASP A 115 -16.58 -11.26 11.21
CA ASP A 115 -17.90 -11.09 11.85
C ASP A 115 -17.81 -10.54 13.28
N GLN A 116 -16.83 -11.00 14.07
CA GLN A 116 -16.57 -10.54 15.43
C GLN A 116 -16.17 -9.05 15.53
N HIS A 117 -15.71 -8.45 14.43
CA HIS A 117 -15.29 -7.04 14.38
C HIS A 117 -16.31 -6.14 13.67
N LYS A 118 -17.39 -6.70 13.07
CA LYS A 118 -18.38 -5.91 12.34
C LYS A 118 -19.06 -4.85 13.20
N ALA A 119 -19.46 -5.20 14.42
CA ALA A 119 -20.10 -4.26 15.33
C ALA A 119 -19.20 -3.06 15.64
N ALA A 120 -17.91 -3.30 15.91
CA ALA A 120 -16.94 -2.24 16.15
C ALA A 120 -16.70 -1.40 14.90
N PHE A 121 -16.62 -2.02 13.73
CA PHE A 121 -16.49 -1.31 12.45
C PHE A 121 -17.69 -0.40 12.18
N PHE A 122 -18.91 -0.89 12.38
CA PHE A 122 -20.13 -0.11 12.16
C PHE A 122 -20.20 1.09 13.10
N GLN A 123 -19.93 0.85 14.38
CA GLN A 123 -19.88 1.92 15.37
C GLN A 123 -18.82 2.97 15.01
N ALA A 124 -17.62 2.54 14.61
CA ALA A 124 -16.56 3.45 14.19
C ALA A 124 -16.96 4.30 12.96
N THR A 125 -17.62 3.70 11.97
CA THR A 125 -18.11 4.45 10.79
C THR A 125 -19.19 5.46 11.13
N LYS A 126 -20.04 5.15 12.12
CA LYS A 126 -21.07 6.06 12.63
C LYS A 126 -20.47 7.22 13.42
N ASP A 127 -19.60 6.92 14.37
CA ASP A 127 -18.96 7.92 15.23
C ASP A 127 -18.10 8.90 14.43
N ASN A 128 -17.54 8.43 13.31
CA ASN A 128 -16.72 9.24 12.41
C ASN A 128 -17.47 9.66 11.14
N PHE A 129 -18.79 9.53 11.10
CA PHE A 129 -19.59 9.79 9.90
C PHE A 129 -19.30 11.17 9.29
N SER A 130 -19.26 12.22 10.12
CA SER A 130 -19.00 13.61 9.72
C SER A 130 -17.59 13.85 9.16
N ARG A 131 -16.63 12.96 9.48
CA ARG A 131 -15.27 13.00 8.92
C ARG A 131 -15.16 12.21 7.63
N ILE A 132 -15.91 11.11 7.51
CA ILE A 132 -15.90 10.22 6.33
C ILE A 132 -16.68 10.86 5.18
N PHE A 133 -17.87 11.40 5.48
CA PHE A 133 -18.68 12.16 4.53
C PHE A 133 -18.56 13.65 4.87
N VAL A 134 -17.48 14.25 4.38
CA VAL A 134 -17.34 15.71 4.40
C VAL A 134 -18.39 16.28 3.44
N SER A 135 -19.21 17.20 3.95
CA SER A 135 -20.21 17.94 3.16
C SER A 135 -19.56 18.91 2.19
#